data_AF-A0AA36ILP4-F1
#
_entry.id   AF-A0AA36ILP4-F1
#
_cell.length_a   1.000
_cell.length_b   1.000
_cell.length_c   1.000
_cell.angle_alpha   90.00
_cell.angle_beta   90.00
_cell.angle_gamma   90.00
#
_symmetry.space_group_name_H-M   'P 1'
#
loop_
_entity.id
_entity.type
_entity.pdbx_description
1 polymer ?
#
loop_
_entity_poly.entity_id
_entity_poly.type
_entity_poly.pdbx_seq_one_letter_code
_entity_poly.pdbx_strand_id
1 'polypeptide(L)'
;MVAWTLATGWWPCVLLGSGLLAFANDCVEEYEARIRDWVDMSQAVSTYTPVGHRPAAYWEEVMGRKDIPVSAPESLGYTDPWLQRLFGGARGELLGCWVSGGRYWEAKFRIQELLPRLSSTRRTLFVERLLRLLPKVDLETGAGAVPPEMRFSICAPAQCQQQELLEEVAPRFLSHHVFEKLRGFAGVNLSTAIDAEEMVDWTGINLDFAIIGVFNCGTTSLNRNLDQHPEIVFSSEGEDLFFAAEVIHRLLPLKSQVDGFNRVMEAAAEKKFQVTGQRPRLRGVYNPTLFSMGLARMALASIEDLRVLLVLCDPLKHMERRFLEHHYCHQDPAWAFQQELSRNRPEDSCFPSAEALLRPEPSLQYLWTNLDLLSVWKRFSQAKLLDQEALSSAATYQSIARFLGVAPFGPGQRFQRYNTMGKYRTDLCRNASLVRRLHRRLKHAFDVQEQLFRLAGEPVPERLRTHQPHCARVANAVFCPIHKPCADERLTRGFES
;
A
#
# COMPACT_ATOMS: atom_id res chain seq x y z
N MET A 1 -41.11 -38.60 -2.16
CA MET A 1 -41.38 -39.50 -1.02
C MET A 1 -40.23 -40.49 -0.95
N VAL A 2 -39.24 -40.23 -0.11
CA VAL A 2 -38.12 -41.15 0.16
C VAL A 2 -38.05 -41.27 1.67
N ALA A 3 -38.30 -42.48 2.16
CA ALA A 3 -38.39 -42.80 3.57
C ALA A 3 -36.98 -42.87 4.18
N TRP A 4 -36.79 -42.15 5.30
CA TRP A 4 -35.60 -42.25 6.14
C TRP A 4 -35.89 -43.19 7.30
N THR A 5 -35.18 -44.31 7.33
CA THR A 5 -35.15 -45.27 8.44
C THR A 5 -34.23 -44.77 9.56
N LEU A 6 -34.81 -44.56 10.74
CA LEU A 6 -34.13 -44.30 12.00
C LEU A 6 -33.46 -45.57 12.51
N ALA A 7 -32.12 -45.59 12.57
CA ALA A 7 -31.36 -46.61 13.28
C ALA A 7 -30.95 -46.05 14.66
N THR A 8 -31.64 -46.52 15.70
CA THR A 8 -31.31 -46.26 17.10
C THR A 8 -30.16 -47.18 17.52
N GLY A 9 -28.92 -46.69 17.43
CA GLY A 9 -27.74 -47.37 17.95
C GLY A 9 -27.41 -46.90 19.37
N TRP A 10 -27.52 -47.81 20.33
CA TRP A 10 -27.06 -47.62 21.71
C TRP A 10 -25.54 -47.42 21.74
N TRP A 11 -25.10 -46.25 22.23
CA TRP A 11 -23.70 -46.00 22.56
C TRP A 11 -23.44 -46.42 24.01
N PRO A 12 -22.40 -47.22 24.29
CA PRO A 12 -22.01 -47.52 25.65
C PRO A 12 -21.39 -46.27 26.29
N CYS A 13 -21.87 -45.91 27.48
CA CYS A 13 -21.22 -44.96 28.38
C CYS A 13 -19.81 -45.46 28.72
N VAL A 14 -18.82 -45.04 27.94
CA VAL A 14 -17.42 -45.09 28.34
C VAL A 14 -17.23 -44.02 29.41
N LEU A 15 -16.95 -44.48 30.64
CA LEU A 15 -16.51 -43.65 31.74
C LEU A 15 -15.23 -42.91 31.31
N LEU A 16 -15.40 -41.64 30.93
CA LEU A 16 -14.32 -40.67 30.75
C LEU A 16 -13.65 -40.48 32.11
N GLY A 17 -12.63 -41.30 32.37
CA GLY A 17 -11.66 -41.03 33.42
C GLY A 17 -11.05 -39.66 33.14
N SER A 18 -11.12 -38.79 34.14
CA SER A 18 -10.57 -37.44 34.20
C SER A 18 -9.03 -37.45 34.17
N GLY A 19 -8.44 -38.06 33.15
CA GLY A 19 -7.07 -37.86 32.75
C GLY A 19 -6.99 -36.50 32.05
N LEU A 20 -7.02 -35.42 32.84
CA LEU A 20 -6.30 -34.19 32.48
C LEU A 20 -4.82 -34.58 32.42
N LEU A 21 -4.44 -35.30 31.37
CA LEU A 21 -3.07 -35.37 30.93
C LEU A 21 -2.70 -33.91 30.70
N ALA A 22 -1.86 -33.39 31.58
CA ALA A 22 -1.09 -32.21 31.30
C ALA A 22 -0.39 -32.51 29.98
N PHE A 23 -0.98 -32.04 28.87
CA PHE A 23 -0.22 -31.78 27.67
C PHE A 23 0.85 -30.82 28.16
N ALA A 24 2.04 -31.37 28.44
CA ALA A 24 3.22 -30.58 28.68
C ALA A 24 3.29 -29.54 27.55
N ASN A 25 3.76 -28.33 27.85
CA ASN A 25 3.82 -27.24 26.88
C ASN A 25 4.81 -27.61 25.76
N ASP A 26 4.37 -28.44 24.82
CA ASP A 26 5.14 -28.94 23.66
C ASP A 26 5.74 -27.75 22.89
N CYS A 27 5.05 -26.62 22.87
CA CYS A 27 5.54 -25.34 22.35
C CYS A 27 6.84 -24.89 23.04
N VAL A 28 6.87 -24.84 24.37
CA VAL A 28 7.98 -24.27 25.14
C VAL A 28 9.18 -25.19 25.12
N GLU A 29 8.97 -26.49 25.27
CA GLU A 29 10.04 -27.49 25.20
C GLU A 29 10.71 -27.49 23.82
N GLU A 30 9.92 -27.45 22.73
CA GLU A 30 10.47 -27.35 21.38
C GLU A 30 11.19 -26.00 21.17
N TYR A 31 10.62 -24.90 21.67
CA TYR A 31 11.26 -23.59 21.56
C TYR A 31 12.62 -23.58 22.26
N GLU A 32 12.73 -24.15 23.47
CA GLU A 32 14.00 -24.23 24.19
C GLU A 32 15.01 -25.15 23.50
N ALA A 33 14.57 -26.29 22.99
CA ALA A 33 15.43 -27.24 22.27
C ALA A 33 16.11 -26.61 21.05
N ARG A 34 15.44 -25.64 20.41
CA ARG A 34 15.89 -24.99 19.16
C ARG A 34 16.01 -23.48 19.27
N ILE A 35 16.21 -22.93 20.48
CA ILE A 35 16.15 -21.48 20.70
C ILE A 35 17.12 -20.69 19.83
N ARG A 36 18.31 -21.23 19.55
CA ARG A 36 19.29 -20.56 18.67
C ARG A 36 18.73 -20.41 17.25
N ASP A 37 18.22 -21.49 16.67
CA ASP A 37 17.61 -21.48 15.35
C ASP A 37 16.45 -20.48 15.28
N TRP A 38 15.58 -20.49 16.30
CA TRP A 38 14.44 -19.59 16.38
C TRP A 38 14.85 -18.13 16.49
N VAL A 39 15.85 -17.81 17.34
CA VAL A 39 16.38 -16.45 17.48
C VAL A 39 17.03 -15.97 16.20
N ASP A 40 17.77 -16.83 15.50
CA ASP A 40 18.43 -16.49 14.24
C ASP A 40 17.42 -16.15 13.13
N MET A 41 16.22 -16.74 13.17
CA MET A 41 15.10 -16.42 12.27
C MET A 41 14.23 -15.25 12.75
N SER A 42 14.54 -14.61 13.88
CA SER A 42 13.73 -13.58 14.54
C SER A 42 14.35 -12.17 14.45
N GLN A 43 15.08 -11.89 13.38
CA GLN A 43 15.89 -10.68 13.22
C GLN A 43 15.26 -9.67 12.25
N ALA A 44 14.12 -9.99 11.65
CA ALA A 44 13.48 -9.14 10.67
C ALA A 44 12.84 -7.94 11.34
N VAL A 45 12.99 -6.81 10.68
CA VAL A 45 12.16 -5.65 10.96
C VAL A 45 10.78 -5.91 10.37
N SER A 46 9.72 -5.84 11.18
CA SER A 46 8.33 -5.99 10.74
C SER A 46 7.71 -4.68 10.23
N THR A 47 8.24 -3.54 10.70
CA THR A 47 7.74 -2.20 10.37
C THR A 47 8.82 -1.27 9.84
N TYR A 48 8.52 -0.55 8.77
CA TYR A 48 9.32 0.52 8.23
C TYR A 48 8.80 1.89 8.68
N THR A 49 9.66 2.69 9.31
CA THR A 49 9.39 4.12 9.53
C THR A 49 9.90 4.91 8.32
N PRO A 50 9.21 5.94 7.78
CA PRO A 50 9.76 6.74 6.68
C PRO A 50 11.06 7.47 7.03
N VAL A 51 11.95 7.64 6.04
CA VAL A 51 13.29 8.24 6.28
C VAL A 51 13.19 9.59 6.98
N GLY A 52 12.28 10.46 6.54
CA GLY A 52 12.10 11.80 7.11
C GLY A 52 11.55 11.84 8.55
N HIS A 53 11.15 10.70 9.11
CA HIS A 53 10.64 10.60 10.48
C HIS A 53 11.70 10.11 11.48
N ARG A 54 12.92 9.78 11.02
CA ARG A 54 14.04 9.36 11.86
C ARG A 54 15.31 10.11 11.46
N PRO A 55 16.24 10.37 12.40
CA PRO A 55 17.52 10.99 12.07
C PRO A 55 18.33 10.12 11.12
N ALA A 56 19.16 10.71 10.27
CA ALA A 56 19.98 9.99 9.27
C ALA A 56 20.83 8.85 9.89
N ALA A 57 21.40 9.08 11.09
CA ALA A 57 22.19 8.09 11.83
C ALA A 57 21.41 6.80 12.14
N TYR A 58 20.09 6.86 12.34
CA TYR A 58 19.26 5.66 12.53
C TYR A 58 19.31 4.76 11.28
N TRP A 59 19.22 5.36 10.09
CA TRP A 59 19.27 4.64 8.82
C TRP A 59 20.65 4.14 8.50
N GLU A 60 21.70 4.91 8.79
CA GLU A 60 23.08 4.45 8.63
C GLU A 60 23.33 3.13 9.37
N GLU A 61 22.80 3.01 10.59
CA GLU A 61 22.95 1.79 11.37
C GLU A 61 22.09 0.64 10.86
N VAL A 62 20.79 0.87 10.61
CA VAL A 62 19.89 -0.16 10.09
C VAL A 62 20.40 -0.71 8.76
N MET A 63 20.86 0.18 7.88
CA MET A 63 21.42 -0.19 6.58
C MET A 63 22.79 -0.84 6.72
N GLY A 64 23.65 -0.33 7.62
CA GLY A 64 24.96 -0.89 7.92
C GLY A 64 24.89 -2.33 8.43
N ARG A 65 23.94 -2.65 9.32
CA ARG A 65 23.71 -4.02 9.82
C ARG A 65 23.27 -5.02 8.73
N LYS A 66 22.79 -4.52 7.59
CA LYS A 66 22.27 -5.33 6.48
C LYS A 66 23.14 -5.21 5.22
N ASP A 67 24.37 -4.68 5.33
CA ASP A 67 25.28 -4.44 4.22
C ASP A 67 24.63 -3.67 3.04
N ILE A 68 23.78 -2.70 3.38
CA ILE A 68 23.13 -1.83 2.41
C ILE A 68 23.94 -0.52 2.34
N PRO A 69 24.52 -0.16 1.18
CA PRO A 69 25.28 1.07 1.07
C PRO A 69 24.40 2.28 1.35
N VAL A 70 24.83 3.13 2.28
CA VAL A 70 24.19 4.41 2.60
C VAL A 70 24.62 5.45 1.56
N SER A 71 24.29 5.23 0.28
CA SER A 71 24.33 6.34 -0.67
C SER A 71 23.12 7.22 -0.37
N ALA A 72 23.34 8.41 0.19
CA ALA A 72 22.29 9.33 0.62
C ALA A 72 21.15 9.43 -0.41
N PRO A 73 19.90 9.04 -0.07
CA PRO A 73 18.77 9.32 -0.94
C PRO A 73 18.40 10.79 -0.74
N GLU A 74 19.06 11.69 -1.48
CA GLU A 74 18.71 13.11 -1.53
C GLU A 74 17.33 13.36 -2.15
N SER A 75 16.67 12.32 -2.69
CA SER A 75 15.28 12.41 -3.11
C SER A 75 14.41 11.58 -2.17
N LEU A 76 13.36 12.21 -1.65
CA LEU A 76 12.20 11.64 -0.93
C LEU A 76 11.46 10.53 -1.71
N GLY A 77 12.04 10.00 -2.78
CA GLY A 77 11.57 8.82 -3.48
C GLY A 77 12.10 7.59 -2.77
N TYR A 78 11.20 6.76 -2.29
CA TYR A 78 11.41 5.35 -1.98
C TYR A 78 12.17 4.65 -3.12
N THR A 79 13.50 4.78 -3.17
CA THR A 79 14.31 4.10 -4.17
C THR A 79 14.18 2.61 -3.91
N ASP A 80 13.62 1.94 -4.90
CA ASP A 80 13.15 0.57 -4.82
C ASP A 80 14.20 -0.50 -4.38
N PRO A 81 15.53 -0.36 -4.63
CA PRO A 81 16.49 -1.43 -4.34
C PRO A 81 16.68 -1.77 -2.86
N TRP A 82 16.79 -0.78 -1.97
CA TRP A 82 17.00 -1.06 -0.54
C TRP A 82 15.70 -1.54 0.13
N LEU A 83 14.54 -0.99 -0.29
CA LEU A 83 13.24 -1.51 0.13
C LEU A 83 13.07 -2.97 -0.26
N GLN A 84 13.50 -3.34 -1.47
CA GLN A 84 13.48 -4.72 -1.92
C GLN A 84 14.31 -5.63 -1.01
N ARG A 85 15.48 -5.18 -0.53
CA ARG A 85 16.28 -5.95 0.42
C ARG A 85 15.60 -6.09 1.79
N LEU A 86 15.02 -5.01 2.34
CA LEU A 86 14.32 -5.07 3.62
C LEU A 86 13.10 -5.98 3.55
N PHE A 87 12.27 -5.80 2.52
CA PHE A 87 11.07 -6.58 2.30
C PHE A 87 11.40 -8.06 2.01
N GLY A 88 12.39 -8.31 1.15
CA GLY A 88 12.88 -9.65 0.86
C GLY A 88 13.50 -10.33 2.08
N GLY A 89 14.20 -9.59 2.93
CA GLY A 89 14.73 -10.08 4.20
C GLY A 89 13.63 -10.50 5.17
N ALA A 90 12.63 -9.64 5.38
CA ALA A 90 11.49 -9.96 6.25
C ALA A 90 10.72 -11.19 5.75
N ARG A 91 10.45 -11.27 4.45
CA ARG A 91 9.81 -12.42 3.83
C ARG A 91 10.68 -13.69 3.91
N GLY A 92 11.99 -13.56 3.71
CA GLY A 92 12.93 -14.68 3.81
C GLY A 92 12.95 -15.29 5.21
N GLU A 93 12.93 -14.46 6.25
CA GLU A 93 12.87 -14.93 7.65
C GLU A 93 11.51 -15.59 7.98
N LEU A 94 10.40 -15.00 7.51
CA LEU A 94 9.07 -15.61 7.62
C LEU A 94 9.04 -17.01 6.99
N LEU A 95 9.52 -17.14 5.74
CA LEU A 95 9.56 -18.41 5.03
C LEU A 95 10.52 -19.41 5.70
N GLY A 96 11.68 -18.96 6.17
CA GLY A 96 12.62 -19.78 6.93
C GLY A 96 11.99 -20.33 8.21
N CYS A 97 11.23 -19.49 8.91
CA CYS A 97 10.45 -19.87 10.09
C CYS A 97 9.43 -20.97 9.76
N TRP A 98 8.64 -20.78 8.69
CA TRP A 98 7.63 -21.76 8.26
C TRP A 98 8.26 -23.10 7.84
N VAL A 99 9.32 -23.08 7.04
CA VAL A 99 10.05 -24.29 6.63
C VAL A 99 10.61 -25.04 7.84
N SER A 100 10.95 -24.32 8.91
CA SER A 100 11.44 -24.90 10.16
C SER A 100 10.34 -25.43 11.08
N GLY A 101 9.08 -25.40 10.66
CA GLY A 101 7.93 -25.84 11.46
C GLY A 101 7.39 -24.77 12.41
N GLY A 102 7.73 -23.50 12.20
CA GLY A 102 7.33 -22.40 13.05
C GLY A 102 6.20 -21.53 12.50
N ARG A 103 5.72 -20.62 13.34
CA ARG A 103 4.86 -19.47 13.03
C ARG A 103 5.60 -18.19 13.42
N TYR A 104 5.31 -17.12 12.69
CA TYR A 104 6.01 -15.86 12.82
C TYR A 104 5.12 -14.82 13.48
N TRP A 105 5.66 -14.09 14.45
CA TRP A 105 4.89 -13.21 15.33
C TRP A 105 5.56 -11.85 15.42
N GLU A 106 4.79 -10.78 15.48
CA GLU A 106 5.26 -9.49 15.97
C GLU A 106 4.95 -9.38 17.46
N ALA A 107 5.97 -9.25 18.30
CA ALA A 107 5.83 -8.96 19.72
C ALA A 107 6.15 -7.48 20.01
N LYS A 108 5.18 -6.78 20.59
CA LYS A 108 5.28 -5.39 21.06
C LYS A 108 5.56 -5.39 22.56
N PHE A 109 6.69 -4.82 22.96
CA PHE A 109 7.10 -4.71 24.35
C PHE A 109 6.92 -3.26 24.81
N ARG A 110 6.01 -3.05 25.76
CA ARG A 110 5.73 -1.72 26.35
C ARG A 110 6.76 -1.44 27.45
N ILE A 111 7.80 -0.71 27.09
CA ILE A 111 8.98 -0.53 27.95
C ILE A 111 8.62 0.18 29.25
N GLN A 112 7.69 1.13 29.18
CA GLN A 112 7.20 1.84 30.36
C GLN A 112 6.49 0.93 31.37
N GLU A 113 5.82 -0.14 30.91
CA GLU A 113 5.19 -1.13 31.79
C GLU A 113 6.19 -2.19 32.29
N LEU A 114 7.22 -2.47 31.49
CA LEU A 114 8.23 -3.48 31.77
C LEU A 114 9.25 -2.99 32.81
N LEU A 115 9.75 -1.75 32.70
CA LEU A 115 10.79 -1.21 33.58
C LEU A 115 10.45 -1.28 35.08
N PRO A 116 9.23 -0.90 35.53
CA PRO A 116 8.86 -0.97 36.94
C PRO A 116 8.88 -2.39 37.52
N ARG A 117 8.68 -3.41 36.67
CA ARG A 117 8.64 -4.83 37.07
C ARG A 117 10.01 -5.45 37.24
N LEU A 118 11.06 -4.79 36.76
CA LEU A 118 12.43 -5.22 36.93
C LEU A 118 13.00 -4.69 38.25
N SER A 119 13.78 -5.54 38.93
CA SER A 119 14.59 -5.11 40.07
C SER A 119 15.55 -4.00 39.65
N SER A 120 15.99 -3.15 40.57
CA SER A 120 16.87 -2.01 40.26
C SER A 120 18.09 -2.42 39.44
N THR A 121 18.79 -3.49 39.84
CA THR A 121 19.95 -4.03 39.11
C THR A 121 19.59 -4.51 37.71
N ARG A 122 18.49 -5.29 37.57
CA ARG A 122 18.04 -5.78 36.26
C ARG A 122 17.56 -4.65 35.36
N ARG A 123 16.95 -3.61 35.93
CA ARG A 123 16.47 -2.43 35.23
C ARG A 123 17.63 -1.65 34.62
N THR A 124 18.68 -1.36 35.40
CA THR A 124 19.86 -0.65 34.88
C THR A 124 20.52 -1.44 33.75
N LEU A 125 20.73 -2.75 33.96
CA LEU A 125 21.31 -3.61 32.92
C LEU A 125 20.41 -3.71 31.68
N PHE A 126 19.09 -3.84 31.87
CA PHE A 126 18.12 -3.87 30.78
C PHE A 126 18.19 -2.58 29.96
N VAL A 127 18.15 -1.42 30.62
CA VAL A 127 18.23 -0.11 29.95
C VAL A 127 19.56 0.04 29.22
N GLU A 128 20.68 -0.30 29.86
CA GLU A 128 22.01 -0.24 29.25
C GLU A 128 22.09 -1.11 27.98
N ARG A 129 21.62 -2.36 28.06
CA ARG A 129 21.63 -3.31 26.94
C ARG A 129 20.64 -2.92 25.85
N LEU A 130 19.47 -2.44 26.23
CA LEU A 130 18.47 -1.91 25.33
C LEU A 130 19.03 -0.71 24.54
N LEU A 131 19.69 0.23 25.21
CA LEU A 131 20.31 1.39 24.57
C LEU A 131 21.42 0.99 23.59
N ARG A 132 22.06 -0.18 23.77
CA ARG A 132 22.99 -0.74 22.76
C ARG A 132 22.29 -1.34 21.55
N LEU A 133 21.06 -1.80 21.70
CA LEU A 133 20.26 -2.34 20.59
C LEU A 133 19.63 -1.22 19.75
N LEU A 134 19.34 -0.07 20.39
CA LEU A 134 18.75 1.10 19.75
C LEU A 134 19.83 1.92 19.03
N PRO A 135 19.60 2.29 17.76
CA PRO A 135 20.58 3.08 17.03
C PRO A 135 20.85 4.42 17.67
N LYS A 136 22.14 4.68 17.98
CA LYS A 136 22.72 5.90 18.62
C LYS A 136 21.69 6.90 19.15
N VAL A 137 20.93 6.51 20.17
CA VAL A 137 20.14 7.48 20.92
C VAL A 137 21.13 8.28 21.74
N ASP A 138 21.16 9.58 21.54
CA ASP A 138 22.07 10.48 22.23
C ASP A 138 21.81 10.41 23.73
N LEU A 139 22.69 9.70 24.44
CA LEU A 139 22.59 9.44 25.88
C LEU A 139 22.58 10.75 26.70
N GLU A 140 23.04 11.85 26.11
CA GLU A 140 23.04 13.18 26.72
C GLU A 140 21.62 13.74 26.94
N THR A 141 20.61 13.26 26.20
CA THR A 141 19.22 13.73 26.34
C THR A 141 18.45 13.11 27.52
N GLY A 142 19.09 12.26 28.33
CA GLY A 142 18.52 11.75 29.57
C GLY A 142 17.37 10.76 29.39
N ALA A 143 16.66 10.45 30.48
CA ALA A 143 15.68 9.35 30.61
C ALA A 143 14.49 9.36 29.60
N GLY A 144 14.38 10.38 28.73
CA GLY A 144 13.47 10.39 27.57
C GLY A 144 13.97 9.59 26.34
N ALA A 145 15.17 9.03 26.41
CA ALA A 145 15.82 8.31 25.31
C ALA A 145 15.20 6.93 24.96
N VAL A 146 14.53 6.28 25.92
CA VAL A 146 14.00 4.93 25.71
C VAL A 146 12.63 5.02 25.04
N PRO A 147 12.41 4.38 23.87
CA PRO A 147 11.12 4.41 23.21
C PRO A 147 10.06 3.76 24.11
N PRO A 148 8.81 4.28 24.10
CA PRO A 148 7.74 3.74 24.94
C PRO A 148 7.40 2.28 24.58
N GLU A 149 7.63 1.90 23.33
CA GLU A 149 7.39 0.57 22.77
C GLU A 149 8.57 0.10 21.94
N MET A 150 8.85 -1.19 21.99
CA MET A 150 9.71 -1.90 21.04
C MET A 150 8.94 -2.98 20.31
N ARG A 151 9.36 -3.29 19.08
CA ARG A 151 8.79 -4.37 18.28
C ARG A 151 9.87 -5.34 17.87
N PHE A 152 9.61 -6.62 18.05
CA PHE A 152 10.47 -7.70 17.58
C PHE A 152 9.63 -8.68 16.77
N SER A 153 10.24 -9.21 15.71
CA SER A 153 9.71 -10.41 15.06
C SER A 153 10.19 -11.63 15.83
N ILE A 154 9.33 -12.62 16.05
CA ILE A 154 9.64 -13.85 16.78
C ILE A 154 9.15 -15.03 15.96
N CYS A 155 10.06 -15.94 15.62
CA CYS A 155 9.73 -17.27 15.14
C CYS A 155 9.53 -18.20 16.33
N ALA A 156 8.42 -18.94 16.37
CA ALA A 156 8.11 -19.91 17.42
C ALA A 156 7.50 -21.18 16.81
N PRO A 157 7.56 -22.35 17.46
CA PRO A 157 6.92 -23.58 16.98
C PRO A 157 5.46 -23.40 16.57
N ALA A 158 4.99 -24.10 15.54
CA ALA A 158 3.67 -23.88 14.97
C ALA A 158 2.52 -24.17 15.94
N GLN A 159 2.70 -25.09 16.88
CA GLN A 159 1.74 -25.42 17.93
C GLN A 159 1.58 -24.31 18.97
N CYS A 160 2.53 -23.38 19.06
CA CYS A 160 2.45 -22.28 20.00
C CYS A 160 1.21 -21.42 19.77
N GLN A 161 0.42 -21.26 20.82
CA GLN A 161 -0.68 -20.30 20.87
C GLN A 161 -0.16 -18.93 21.29
N GLN A 162 -0.96 -17.89 21.01
CA GLN A 162 -0.63 -16.52 21.38
C GLN A 162 -0.35 -16.39 22.90
N GLN A 163 -1.10 -17.10 23.74
CA GLN A 163 -0.91 -17.06 25.19
C GLN A 163 0.44 -17.65 25.61
N GLU A 164 0.82 -18.83 25.11
CA GLU A 164 2.13 -19.45 25.38
C GLU A 164 3.28 -18.57 24.87
N LEU A 165 3.08 -17.91 23.74
CA LEU A 165 4.04 -16.96 23.21
C LEU A 165 4.26 -15.79 24.18
N LEU A 166 3.18 -15.20 24.70
CA LEU A 166 3.25 -14.05 25.61
C LEU A 166 3.83 -14.41 26.98
N GLU A 167 3.42 -15.56 27.52
CA GLU A 167 3.77 -15.97 28.89
C GLU A 167 5.18 -16.59 28.95
N GLU A 168 5.59 -17.33 27.92
CA GLU A 168 6.77 -18.19 28.00
C GLU A 168 7.82 -17.87 26.91
N VAL A 169 7.43 -17.78 25.64
CA VAL A 169 8.39 -17.66 24.53
C VAL A 169 9.00 -16.25 24.43
N ALA A 170 8.18 -15.20 24.38
CA ALA A 170 8.62 -13.82 24.23
C ALA A 170 9.52 -13.34 25.38
N PRO A 171 9.26 -13.69 26.66
CA PRO A 171 10.20 -13.42 27.75
C PRO A 171 11.56 -14.10 27.57
N ARG A 172 11.58 -15.36 27.11
CA ARG A 172 12.84 -16.10 26.84
C ARG A 172 13.60 -15.50 25.66
N PHE A 173 12.89 -15.17 24.58
CA PHE A 173 13.44 -14.45 23.43
C PHE A 173 14.09 -13.14 23.87
N LEU A 174 13.35 -12.29 24.60
CA LEU A 174 13.87 -11.00 25.09
C LEU A 174 15.05 -11.21 26.05
N SER A 175 14.99 -12.24 26.91
CA SER A 175 16.10 -12.57 27.81
C SER A 175 17.36 -12.95 27.05
N HIS A 176 17.24 -13.76 26.00
CA HIS A 176 18.36 -14.14 25.15
C HIS A 176 18.93 -12.93 24.41
N HIS A 177 18.06 -12.10 23.84
CA HIS A 177 18.45 -10.96 23.01
C HIS A 177 19.05 -9.80 23.82
N VAL A 178 18.57 -9.54 25.04
CA VAL A 178 19.02 -8.40 25.87
C VAL A 178 20.10 -8.81 26.87
N PHE A 179 19.97 -9.98 27.51
CA PHE A 179 20.86 -10.39 28.61
C PHE A 179 21.88 -11.46 28.23
N GLU A 180 21.89 -11.96 27.00
CA GLU A 180 22.73 -13.08 26.52
C GLU A 180 22.56 -14.37 27.36
N LYS A 181 21.55 -14.42 28.24
CA LYS A 181 21.29 -15.51 29.21
C LYS A 181 19.79 -15.72 29.38
N LEU A 182 19.37 -16.97 29.57
CA LEU A 182 17.96 -17.40 29.61
C LEU A 182 17.13 -16.95 30.83
N ARG A 183 17.75 -16.40 31.89
CA ARG A 183 17.07 -16.21 33.20
C ARG A 183 16.80 -14.74 33.59
N GLY A 184 16.89 -13.79 32.68
CA GLY A 184 16.74 -12.36 32.98
C GLY A 184 15.36 -11.98 33.52
N PHE A 185 14.30 -12.63 33.03
CA PHE A 185 12.91 -12.35 33.39
C PHE A 185 12.22 -13.44 34.22
N ALA A 186 12.96 -14.43 34.72
CA ALA A 186 12.37 -15.49 35.54
C ALA A 186 11.60 -14.91 36.74
N GLY A 187 10.33 -15.30 36.87
CA GLY A 187 9.40 -14.86 37.92
C GLY A 187 8.73 -13.50 37.70
N VAL A 188 8.95 -12.84 36.55
CA VAL A 188 8.30 -11.57 36.23
C VAL A 188 7.10 -11.84 35.34
N ASN A 189 5.89 -11.48 35.78
CA ASN A 189 4.72 -11.53 34.92
C ASN A 189 4.79 -10.40 33.88
N LEU A 190 5.04 -10.77 32.61
CA LEU A 190 5.14 -9.83 31.49
C LEU A 190 3.88 -9.78 30.61
N SER A 191 2.84 -10.58 30.91
CA SER A 191 1.64 -10.73 30.05
C SER A 191 0.95 -9.42 29.68
N THR A 192 0.95 -8.41 30.55
CA THR A 192 0.33 -7.11 30.23
C THR A 192 1.29 -6.14 29.52
N ALA A 193 2.61 -6.37 29.66
CA ALA A 193 3.65 -5.53 29.08
C ALA A 193 4.07 -6.00 27.69
N ILE A 194 3.58 -7.15 27.24
CA ILE A 194 3.83 -7.74 25.93
C ILE A 194 2.48 -7.90 25.24
N ASP A 195 2.40 -7.44 23.99
CA ASP A 195 1.35 -7.80 23.05
C ASP A 195 2.00 -8.56 21.89
N ALA A 196 1.30 -9.51 21.29
CA ALA A 196 1.86 -10.28 20.19
C ALA A 196 0.79 -10.65 19.18
N GLU A 197 1.08 -10.47 17.91
CA GLU A 197 0.18 -10.78 16.81
C GLU A 197 0.91 -11.59 15.74
N GLU A 198 0.25 -12.64 15.24
CA GLU A 198 0.83 -13.45 14.17
C GLU A 198 1.00 -12.60 12.91
N MET A 199 2.13 -12.77 12.23
CA MET A 199 2.41 -12.21 10.91
C MET A 199 2.24 -13.28 9.84
N VAL A 200 1.79 -12.86 8.67
CA VAL A 200 1.60 -13.74 7.50
C VAL A 200 2.28 -13.15 6.27
N ASP A 201 2.36 -13.93 5.20
CA ASP A 201 2.81 -13.41 3.91
C ASP A 201 1.70 -12.60 3.23
N TRP A 202 2.07 -11.69 2.34
CA TRP A 202 1.14 -10.91 1.54
C TRP A 202 0.29 -11.79 0.61
N THR A 203 0.75 -13.00 0.26
CA THR A 203 -0.06 -13.99 -0.48
C THR A 203 -1.35 -14.41 0.22
N GLY A 204 -1.50 -14.15 1.53
CA GLY A 204 -2.75 -14.39 2.26
C GLY A 204 -3.89 -13.41 1.91
N ILE A 205 -3.61 -12.34 1.16
CA ILE A 205 -4.63 -11.37 0.75
C ILE A 205 -5.41 -11.90 -0.47
N ASN A 206 -6.74 -11.97 -0.35
CA ASN A 206 -7.64 -12.37 -1.43
C ASN A 206 -7.87 -11.21 -2.40
N LEU A 207 -6.88 -10.95 -3.26
CA LEU A 207 -6.90 -9.85 -4.23
C LEU A 207 -6.45 -10.33 -5.62
N ASP A 208 -7.30 -10.13 -6.62
CA ASP A 208 -7.04 -10.59 -7.99
C ASP A 208 -6.45 -9.48 -8.88
N PHE A 209 -6.81 -8.22 -8.63
CA PHE A 209 -6.26 -7.10 -9.38
C PHE A 209 -6.20 -5.79 -8.59
N ALA A 210 -5.37 -4.85 -9.05
CA ALA A 210 -5.21 -3.54 -8.45
C ALA A 210 -5.16 -2.42 -9.50
N ILE A 211 -5.86 -1.32 -9.24
CA ILE A 211 -5.70 -0.05 -9.96
C ILE A 211 -4.83 0.86 -9.10
N ILE A 212 -3.54 0.91 -9.42
CA ILE A 212 -2.55 1.54 -8.52
C ILE A 212 -2.30 3.02 -8.81
N GLY A 213 -2.76 3.54 -9.94
CA GLY A 213 -2.47 4.92 -10.35
C GLY A 213 -2.41 5.09 -11.86
N VAL A 214 -1.88 6.21 -12.35
CA VAL A 214 -1.32 7.36 -11.60
C VAL A 214 -2.44 8.30 -11.11
N PHE A 215 -2.24 8.96 -9.96
CA PHE A 215 -3.15 9.98 -9.42
C PHE A 215 -3.55 11.01 -10.48
N ASN A 216 -4.85 11.36 -10.50
CA ASN A 216 -5.46 12.27 -11.48
C ASN A 216 -5.40 11.84 -12.96
N CYS A 217 -4.98 10.61 -13.28
CA CYS A 217 -4.98 10.10 -14.65
C CYS A 217 -6.26 9.37 -15.05
N GLY A 218 -7.36 9.51 -14.30
CA GLY A 218 -8.67 8.93 -14.66
C GLY A 218 -8.96 7.58 -14.00
N THR A 219 -8.20 7.22 -12.96
CA THR A 219 -8.37 5.97 -12.21
C THR A 219 -9.74 5.84 -11.55
N THR A 220 -10.36 6.94 -11.09
CA THR A 220 -11.76 6.93 -10.62
C THR A 220 -12.73 6.53 -11.72
N SER A 221 -12.48 6.98 -12.96
CA SER A 221 -13.34 6.60 -14.08
C SER A 221 -13.20 5.13 -14.40
N LEU A 222 -11.97 4.62 -14.39
CA LEU A 222 -11.69 3.22 -14.58
C LEU A 222 -12.38 2.36 -13.50
N ASN A 223 -12.21 2.70 -12.23
CA ASN A 223 -12.84 1.99 -11.11
C ASN A 223 -14.37 1.97 -11.23
N ARG A 224 -15.03 3.14 -11.40
CA ARG A 224 -16.50 3.22 -11.51
C ARG A 224 -17.07 2.48 -12.71
N ASN A 225 -16.33 2.43 -13.82
CA ASN A 225 -16.77 1.69 -15.00
C ASN A 225 -16.52 0.19 -14.87
N LEU A 226 -15.43 -0.24 -14.24
CA LEU A 226 -15.18 -1.65 -13.95
C LEU A 226 -16.16 -2.20 -12.91
N ASP A 227 -16.55 -1.40 -11.92
CA ASP A 227 -17.56 -1.79 -10.94
C ASP A 227 -18.94 -2.00 -11.58
N GLN A 228 -19.20 -1.54 -12.80
CA GLN A 228 -20.45 -1.89 -13.50
C GLN A 228 -20.48 -3.37 -13.95
N HIS A 229 -19.34 -4.07 -13.93
CA HIS A 229 -19.25 -5.46 -14.34
C HIS A 229 -19.72 -6.42 -13.23
N PRO A 230 -20.62 -7.38 -13.51
CA PRO A 230 -21.19 -8.26 -12.48
C PRO A 230 -20.16 -9.22 -11.85
N GLU A 231 -19.10 -9.57 -12.59
CA GLU A 231 -18.02 -10.45 -12.10
C GLU A 231 -16.92 -9.71 -11.31
N ILE A 232 -16.98 -8.39 -11.17
CA ILE A 232 -15.95 -7.57 -10.53
C ILE A 232 -16.53 -6.93 -9.27
N VAL A 233 -15.75 -6.95 -8.18
CA VAL A 233 -16.06 -6.21 -6.96
C VAL A 233 -14.81 -5.52 -6.43
N PHE A 234 -14.99 -4.35 -5.82
CA PHE A 234 -13.93 -3.62 -5.13
C PHE A 234 -14.09 -3.70 -3.60
N SER A 235 -13.00 -3.53 -2.87
CA SER A 235 -13.00 -3.47 -1.40
C SER A 235 -13.85 -2.32 -0.83
N SER A 236 -13.98 -1.23 -1.57
CA SER A 236 -14.78 -0.06 -1.19
C SER A 236 -15.39 0.63 -2.42
N GLU A 237 -16.36 1.51 -2.19
CA GLU A 237 -16.97 2.37 -3.22
C GLU A 237 -16.03 3.54 -3.63
N GLY A 238 -14.94 3.75 -2.89
CA GLY A 238 -14.01 4.86 -3.05
C GLY A 238 -12.56 4.40 -3.19
N GLU A 239 -11.64 5.20 -2.61
CA GLU A 239 -10.24 4.81 -2.52
C GLU A 239 -10.05 3.82 -1.37
N ASP A 240 -9.39 2.70 -1.65
CA ASP A 240 -9.01 1.74 -0.63
C ASP A 240 -7.87 2.28 0.25
N LEU A 241 -8.04 2.22 1.56
CA LEU A 241 -7.07 2.74 2.52
C LEU A 241 -6.22 1.65 3.18
N PHE A 242 -6.42 0.37 2.85
CA PHE A 242 -5.69 -0.72 3.49
C PHE A 242 -4.18 -0.56 3.25
N PHE A 243 -3.76 -0.57 1.98
CA PHE A 243 -2.35 -0.42 1.61
C PHE A 243 -1.80 1.00 1.79
N ALA A 244 -2.69 2.01 1.82
CA ALA A 244 -2.31 3.43 1.85
C ALA A 244 -2.30 4.05 3.25
N ALA A 245 -2.94 3.42 4.24
CA ALA A 245 -3.04 3.94 5.60
C ALA A 245 -2.86 2.86 6.66
N GLU A 246 -3.54 1.71 6.53
CA GLU A 246 -3.55 0.69 7.59
C GLU A 246 -2.23 -0.09 7.68
N VAL A 247 -1.66 -0.44 6.52
CA VAL A 247 -0.41 -1.24 6.43
C VAL A 247 0.73 -0.48 5.73
N ILE A 248 0.63 0.84 5.59
CA ILE A 248 1.61 1.68 4.86
C ILE A 248 3.05 1.54 5.38
N HIS A 249 3.22 1.14 6.64
CA HIS A 249 4.52 0.98 7.31
C HIS A 249 4.91 -0.49 7.52
N ARG A 250 4.19 -1.46 6.93
CA ARG A 250 4.43 -2.89 7.17
C ARG A 250 5.34 -3.49 6.11
N LEU A 251 6.31 -4.29 6.55
CA LEU A 251 7.09 -5.18 5.68
C LEU A 251 6.39 -6.55 5.57
N LEU A 252 5.76 -7.00 6.65
CA LEU A 252 4.83 -8.13 6.70
C LEU A 252 3.52 -7.67 7.37
N PRO A 253 2.35 -8.07 6.85
CA PRO A 253 1.08 -7.75 7.46
C PRO A 253 0.82 -8.65 8.68
N LEU A 254 0.06 -8.12 9.63
CA LEU A 254 -0.49 -8.95 10.70
C LEU A 254 -1.61 -9.83 10.14
N LYS A 255 -1.74 -11.05 10.65
CA LYS A 255 -2.84 -11.97 10.29
C LYS A 255 -4.20 -11.32 10.50
N SER A 256 -4.37 -10.61 11.62
CA SER A 256 -5.58 -9.86 11.97
C SER A 256 -5.98 -8.84 10.90
N GLN A 257 -4.98 -8.16 10.30
CA GLN A 257 -5.17 -7.18 9.22
C GLN A 257 -5.57 -7.88 7.91
N VAL A 258 -4.89 -8.97 7.54
CA VAL A 258 -5.23 -9.76 6.34
C VAL A 258 -6.63 -10.36 6.44
N ASP A 259 -6.95 -10.98 7.58
CA ASP A 259 -8.28 -11.55 7.82
C ASP A 259 -9.36 -10.46 7.82
N GLY A 260 -9.06 -9.28 8.39
CA GLY A 260 -9.94 -8.11 8.35
C GLY A 260 -10.25 -7.66 6.92
N PHE A 261 -9.21 -7.45 6.11
CA PHE A 261 -9.35 -7.08 4.70
C PHE A 261 -10.14 -8.14 3.91
N ASN A 262 -9.82 -9.42 4.08
CA ASN A 262 -10.50 -10.52 3.40
C ASN A 262 -11.99 -10.60 3.78
N ARG A 263 -12.36 -10.30 5.02
CA ARG A 263 -13.77 -10.18 5.44
C ARG A 263 -14.49 -9.02 4.76
N VAL A 264 -13.84 -7.86 4.65
CA VAL A 264 -14.40 -6.69 3.93
C VAL A 264 -14.65 -7.04 2.46
N MET A 265 -13.69 -7.69 1.81
CA MET A 265 -13.83 -8.17 0.42
C MET A 265 -14.99 -9.15 0.26
N GLU A 266 -15.15 -10.10 1.18
CA GLU A 266 -16.24 -11.08 1.11
C GLU A 266 -17.61 -10.41 1.32
N ALA A 267 -17.71 -9.47 2.26
CA ALA A 267 -18.93 -8.69 2.46
C ALA A 267 -19.30 -7.85 1.22
N ALA A 268 -18.29 -7.24 0.56
CA ALA A 268 -18.50 -6.52 -0.69
C ALA A 268 -18.98 -7.46 -1.81
N ALA A 269 -18.37 -8.65 -1.93
CA ALA A 269 -18.77 -9.65 -2.91
C ALA A 269 -20.22 -10.14 -2.71
N GLU A 270 -20.62 -10.37 -1.46
CA GLU A 270 -21.99 -10.76 -1.11
C GLU A 270 -22.98 -9.63 -1.41
N LYS A 271 -22.67 -8.38 -1.03
CA LYS A 271 -23.48 -7.21 -1.41
C LYS A 271 -23.67 -7.12 -2.92
N LYS A 272 -22.61 -7.34 -3.70
CA LYS A 272 -22.68 -7.32 -5.16
C LYS A 272 -23.55 -8.45 -5.70
N PHE A 273 -23.40 -9.66 -5.18
CA PHE A 273 -24.21 -10.82 -5.56
C PHE A 273 -25.70 -10.57 -5.35
N GLN A 274 -26.08 -9.97 -4.21
CA GLN A 274 -27.48 -9.63 -3.91
C GLN A 274 -28.07 -8.62 -4.92
N VAL A 275 -27.25 -7.72 -5.47
CA VAL A 275 -27.69 -6.70 -6.43
C VAL A 275 -27.74 -7.25 -7.86
N THR A 276 -26.76 -8.04 -8.26
CA THR A 276 -26.60 -8.47 -9.66
C THR A 276 -27.16 -9.87 -9.94
N GLY A 277 -27.38 -10.68 -8.90
CA GLY A 277 -27.69 -12.11 -9.03
C GLY A 277 -26.50 -12.96 -9.49
N GLN A 278 -25.30 -12.38 -9.63
CA GLN A 278 -24.09 -13.06 -10.08
C GLN A 278 -22.95 -12.83 -9.08
N ARG A 279 -22.35 -13.92 -8.58
CA ARG A 279 -21.28 -13.82 -7.59
C ARG A 279 -20.01 -13.27 -8.28
N PRO A 280 -19.41 -12.18 -7.77
CA PRO A 280 -18.17 -11.67 -8.33
C PRO A 280 -17.07 -12.73 -8.27
N ARG A 281 -16.27 -12.81 -9.33
CA ARG A 281 -15.13 -13.72 -9.41
C ARG A 281 -13.82 -13.00 -9.15
N LEU A 282 -13.77 -11.70 -9.42
CA LEU A 282 -12.58 -10.89 -9.22
C LEU A 282 -12.76 -9.85 -8.14
N ARG A 283 -11.76 -9.76 -7.29
CA ARG A 283 -11.61 -8.86 -6.17
C ARG A 283 -10.55 -7.82 -6.52
N GLY A 284 -10.96 -6.55 -6.52
CA GLY A 284 -10.13 -5.42 -6.89
C GLY A 284 -9.89 -4.46 -5.75
N VAL A 285 -8.74 -3.79 -5.78
CA VAL A 285 -8.52 -2.55 -5.01
C VAL A 285 -8.25 -1.41 -5.95
N TYR A 286 -8.63 -0.22 -5.52
CA TYR A 286 -8.36 1.01 -6.24
C TYR A 286 -7.85 2.05 -5.25
N ASN A 287 -6.60 2.46 -5.42
CA ASN A 287 -6.11 3.69 -4.83
C ASN A 287 -4.94 4.23 -5.69
N PRO A 288 -5.08 5.45 -6.25
CA PRO A 288 -4.06 6.01 -7.13
C PRO A 288 -2.75 6.41 -6.42
N THR A 289 -2.74 6.52 -5.09
CA THR A 289 -1.53 6.84 -4.32
C THR A 289 -0.60 5.63 -4.18
N LEU A 290 -1.11 4.42 -4.41
CA LEU A 290 -0.31 3.18 -4.36
C LEU A 290 0.85 3.23 -5.36
N PHE A 291 0.67 3.89 -6.50
CA PHE A 291 1.72 4.13 -7.47
C PHE A 291 2.94 4.82 -6.84
N SER A 292 2.73 5.80 -5.95
CA SER A 292 3.82 6.54 -5.30
C SER A 292 4.38 5.86 -4.04
N MET A 293 3.65 4.89 -3.47
CA MET A 293 4.01 4.25 -2.20
C MET A 293 4.87 3.01 -2.44
N GLY A 294 6.19 3.13 -2.23
CA GLY A 294 7.14 2.03 -2.48
C GLY A 294 6.78 0.72 -1.77
N LEU A 295 6.42 0.80 -0.49
CA LEU A 295 6.00 -0.37 0.29
C LEU A 295 4.71 -1.00 -0.23
N ALA A 296 3.70 -0.20 -0.56
CA ALA A 296 2.47 -0.73 -1.16
C ALA A 296 2.75 -1.46 -2.48
N ARG A 297 3.66 -0.92 -3.32
CA ARG A 297 4.07 -1.62 -4.54
C ARG A 297 4.77 -2.95 -4.26
N MET A 298 5.61 -3.02 -3.23
CA MET A 298 6.28 -4.26 -2.82
C MET A 298 5.27 -5.30 -2.29
N ALA A 299 4.33 -4.86 -1.47
CA ALA A 299 3.23 -5.68 -0.95
C ALA A 299 2.41 -6.27 -2.10
N LEU A 300 1.90 -5.43 -3.00
CA LEU A 300 1.13 -5.87 -4.16
C LEU A 300 1.91 -6.81 -5.07
N ALA A 301 3.19 -6.54 -5.32
CA ALA A 301 4.03 -7.40 -6.16
C ALA A 301 4.33 -8.78 -5.55
N SER A 302 4.05 -8.95 -4.25
CA SER A 302 4.23 -10.22 -3.55
C SER A 302 2.97 -11.09 -3.57
N ILE A 303 1.83 -10.54 -3.99
CA ILE A 303 0.59 -11.29 -4.18
C ILE A 303 0.70 -12.07 -5.49
N GLU A 304 0.58 -13.39 -5.40
CA GLU A 304 0.66 -14.28 -6.56
C GLU A 304 -0.47 -13.99 -7.55
N ASP A 305 -0.15 -14.06 -8.84
CA ASP A 305 -1.08 -13.83 -9.96
C ASP A 305 -1.81 -12.49 -9.99
N LEU A 306 -1.42 -11.52 -9.15
CA LEU A 306 -2.03 -10.20 -9.10
C LEU A 306 -1.87 -9.47 -10.43
N ARG A 307 -2.99 -9.00 -10.97
CA ARG A 307 -3.03 -8.19 -12.20
C ARG A 307 -3.08 -6.71 -11.88
N VAL A 308 -2.18 -5.93 -12.47
CA VAL A 308 -2.10 -4.49 -12.21
C VAL A 308 -2.59 -3.69 -13.41
N LEU A 309 -3.50 -2.75 -13.16
CA LEU A 309 -3.94 -1.75 -14.13
C LEU A 309 -3.25 -0.42 -13.82
N LEU A 310 -2.45 0.07 -14.77
CA LEU A 310 -1.74 1.35 -14.66
C LEU A 310 -2.28 2.33 -15.71
N VAL A 311 -2.90 3.41 -15.25
CA VAL A 311 -3.43 4.47 -16.11
C VAL A 311 -2.44 5.63 -16.19
N LEU A 312 -2.02 5.95 -17.41
CA LEU A 312 -1.18 7.10 -17.69
C LEU A 312 -1.97 8.21 -18.38
N CYS A 313 -1.63 9.44 -18.03
CA CYS A 313 -2.12 10.64 -18.67
C CYS A 313 -0.96 11.48 -19.21
N ASP A 314 -1.29 12.43 -20.08
CA ASP A 314 -0.36 13.46 -20.58
C ASP A 314 0.45 14.04 -19.39
N PRO A 315 1.80 13.95 -19.41
CA PRO A 315 2.66 14.47 -18.35
C PRO A 315 2.38 15.94 -17.98
N LEU A 316 2.14 16.80 -18.98
CA LEU A 316 1.82 18.21 -18.77
C LEU A 316 0.46 18.37 -18.10
N LYS A 317 -0.54 17.57 -18.49
CA LYS A 317 -1.86 17.55 -17.84
C LYS A 317 -1.77 17.08 -16.38
N HIS A 318 -0.99 16.03 -16.12
CA HIS A 318 -0.77 15.52 -14.76
C HIS A 318 -0.13 16.58 -13.88
N MET A 319 0.93 17.22 -14.38
CA MET A 319 1.64 18.29 -13.69
C MET A 319 0.76 19.52 -13.44
N GLU A 320 0.03 20.01 -14.45
CA GLU A 320 -0.90 21.13 -14.29
C GLU A 320 -1.95 20.81 -13.22
N ARG A 321 -2.49 19.59 -13.22
CA ARG A 321 -3.48 19.19 -12.24
C ARG A 321 -2.92 19.18 -10.82
N ARG A 322 -1.70 18.67 -10.59
CA ARG A 322 -1.03 18.75 -9.29
C ARG A 322 -0.70 20.19 -8.90
N PHE A 323 -0.29 21.01 -9.85
CA PHE A 323 -0.03 22.42 -9.62
C PHE A 323 -1.29 23.16 -9.22
N LEU A 324 -2.42 22.93 -9.91
CA LEU A 324 -3.73 23.42 -9.49
C LEU A 324 -4.05 23.00 -8.05
N GLU A 325 -3.90 21.69 -7.79
CA GLU A 325 -4.24 21.08 -6.50
C GLU A 325 -3.37 21.47 -5.34
N HIS A 326 -2.13 21.95 -5.55
CA HIS A 326 -1.16 22.20 -4.47
C HIS A 326 -0.56 23.59 -4.47
N HIS A 327 -0.60 24.33 -5.58
CA HIS A 327 0.21 25.52 -5.75
C HIS A 327 -0.44 26.66 -6.52
N TYR A 328 -1.65 26.53 -7.07
CA TYR A 328 -2.26 27.61 -7.86
C TYR A 328 -3.25 28.46 -7.06
N CYS A 329 -3.15 29.79 -7.16
CA CYS A 329 -4.16 30.72 -6.66
C CYS A 329 -5.03 31.21 -7.82
N HIS A 330 -6.35 31.12 -7.66
CA HIS A 330 -7.28 31.78 -8.59
C HIS A 330 -7.44 33.26 -8.20
N GLN A 331 -7.53 34.13 -9.20
CA GLN A 331 -7.83 35.56 -8.99
C GLN A 331 -9.19 35.79 -8.32
N ASP A 332 -10.15 34.87 -8.55
CA ASP A 332 -11.44 34.82 -7.88
C ASP A 332 -11.56 33.51 -7.09
N PRO A 333 -11.22 33.53 -5.78
CA PRO A 333 -11.32 32.36 -4.92
C PRO A 333 -12.76 31.86 -4.76
N ALA A 334 -13.77 32.75 -4.81
CA ALA A 334 -15.17 32.38 -4.66
C ALA A 334 -15.66 31.58 -5.88
N TRP A 335 -15.35 32.05 -7.09
CA TRP A 335 -15.60 31.29 -8.31
C TRP A 335 -14.87 29.95 -8.30
N ALA A 336 -13.59 29.94 -7.93
CA ALA A 336 -12.81 28.70 -7.90
C ALA A 336 -13.35 27.68 -6.88
N PHE A 337 -13.81 28.14 -5.72
CA PHE A 337 -14.48 27.31 -4.72
C PHE A 337 -15.78 26.71 -5.26
N GLN A 338 -16.63 27.53 -5.91
CA GLN A 338 -17.87 27.06 -6.54
C GLN A 338 -17.64 26.03 -7.66
N GLN A 339 -16.49 26.11 -8.35
CA GLN A 339 -16.11 25.17 -9.39
C GLN A 339 -15.34 23.94 -8.86
N GLU A 340 -15.17 23.83 -7.53
CA GLU A 340 -14.38 22.76 -6.88
C GLU A 340 -12.90 22.74 -7.37
N LEU A 341 -12.39 23.91 -7.80
CA LEU A 341 -11.02 24.10 -8.28
C LEU A 341 -10.04 24.49 -7.16
N SER A 342 -10.56 25.06 -6.07
CA SER A 342 -9.78 25.48 -4.91
C SER A 342 -10.18 24.69 -3.67
N ARG A 343 -9.20 24.22 -2.91
CA ARG A 343 -9.36 23.80 -1.51
C ARG A 343 -8.95 24.99 -0.64
N ASN A 344 -9.65 25.26 0.46
CA ASN A 344 -9.30 26.33 1.41
C ASN A 344 -7.79 26.29 1.71
N ARG A 345 -7.05 27.30 1.26
CA ARG A 345 -5.58 27.38 1.36
C ARG A 345 -5.18 28.69 2.02
N PRO A 346 -4.08 28.69 2.78
CA PRO A 346 -3.42 29.94 3.16
C PRO A 346 -2.92 30.66 1.91
N GLU A 347 -3.25 31.95 1.78
CA GLU A 347 -2.90 32.77 0.60
C GLU A 347 -1.39 32.83 0.34
N ASP A 348 -0.57 32.72 1.39
CA ASP A 348 0.90 32.86 1.32
C ASP A 348 1.61 31.66 0.65
N SER A 349 0.89 30.61 0.26
CA SER A 349 1.48 29.33 -0.16
C SER A 349 1.25 28.95 -1.63
N CYS A 350 0.66 29.84 -2.44
CA CYS A 350 0.34 29.54 -3.84
C CYS A 350 0.82 30.61 -4.83
N PHE A 351 0.74 30.30 -6.12
CA PHE A 351 1.17 31.11 -7.25
C PHE A 351 -0.02 31.53 -8.13
N PRO A 352 -0.09 32.79 -8.58
CA PRO A 352 -1.21 33.29 -9.38
C PRO A 352 -1.16 32.87 -10.86
N SER A 353 -0.07 32.24 -11.31
CA SER A 353 0.15 31.87 -12.71
C SER A 353 0.91 30.55 -12.86
N ALA A 354 0.54 29.77 -13.87
CA ALA A 354 1.23 28.57 -14.31
C ALA A 354 2.67 28.84 -14.80
N GLU A 355 3.05 30.10 -15.05
CA GLU A 355 4.46 30.42 -15.33
C GLU A 355 5.39 30.11 -14.14
N ALA A 356 4.85 30.04 -12.92
CA ALA A 356 5.60 29.60 -11.75
C ALA A 356 6.21 28.20 -11.91
N LEU A 357 5.60 27.33 -12.75
CA LEU A 357 6.16 26.01 -13.07
C LEU A 357 7.55 26.09 -13.72
N LEU A 358 7.92 27.19 -14.37
CA LEU A 358 9.28 27.33 -14.91
C LEU A 358 10.30 27.72 -13.84
N ARG A 359 9.88 28.15 -12.65
CA ARG A 359 10.78 28.60 -11.57
C ARG A 359 11.50 27.42 -10.91
N PRO A 360 12.75 27.60 -10.46
CA PRO A 360 13.49 26.58 -9.73
C PRO A 360 13.09 26.55 -8.24
N GLU A 361 11.79 26.46 -7.96
CA GLU A 361 11.29 26.40 -6.59
C GLU A 361 11.36 24.96 -6.05
N PRO A 362 12.00 24.71 -4.89
CA PRO A 362 12.06 23.37 -4.30
C PRO A 362 10.66 22.76 -4.08
N SER A 363 9.69 23.59 -3.69
CA SER A 363 8.30 23.19 -3.51
C SER A 363 7.60 22.75 -4.82
N LEU A 364 8.13 23.14 -5.97
CA LEU A 364 7.64 22.68 -7.28
C LEU A 364 8.48 21.51 -7.81
N GLN A 365 9.69 21.27 -7.28
CA GLN A 365 10.61 20.25 -7.78
C GLN A 365 9.97 18.85 -7.84
N TYR A 366 9.14 18.51 -6.84
CA TYR A 366 8.44 17.22 -6.78
C TYR A 366 7.37 17.03 -7.88
N LEU A 367 6.93 18.11 -8.54
CA LEU A 367 6.04 18.02 -9.70
C LEU A 367 6.77 17.51 -10.94
N TRP A 368 8.11 17.65 -10.97
CA TRP A 368 8.99 17.30 -12.08
C TRP A 368 9.69 15.97 -11.89
N THR A 369 9.73 15.45 -10.66
CA THR A 369 10.35 14.15 -10.42
C THR A 369 9.61 13.13 -11.25
N ASN A 370 10.34 12.55 -12.21
CA ASN A 370 9.77 11.53 -13.08
C ASN A 370 9.16 10.46 -12.18
N LEU A 371 7.90 10.16 -12.44
CA LEU A 371 7.29 8.92 -11.98
C LEU A 371 8.26 7.82 -12.42
N ASP A 372 8.77 7.00 -11.50
CA ASP A 372 9.69 5.89 -11.81
C ASP A 372 8.92 4.75 -12.50
N LEU A 373 8.34 5.07 -13.65
CA LEU A 373 7.40 4.26 -14.40
C LEU A 373 8.02 2.93 -14.82
N LEU A 374 9.30 2.94 -15.17
CA LEU A 374 10.03 1.75 -15.58
C LEU A 374 10.28 0.81 -14.40
N SER A 375 10.68 1.32 -13.23
CA SER A 375 10.82 0.47 -12.04
C SER A 375 9.47 -0.12 -11.63
N VAL A 376 8.42 0.70 -11.60
CA VAL A 376 7.06 0.25 -11.27
C VAL A 376 6.58 -0.82 -12.25
N TRP A 377 6.79 -0.64 -13.56
CA TRP A 377 6.38 -1.62 -14.56
C TRP A 377 7.11 -2.95 -14.42
N LYS A 378 8.45 -2.92 -14.29
CA LYS A 378 9.28 -4.13 -14.17
C LYS A 378 8.96 -4.96 -12.93
N ARG A 379 8.32 -4.36 -11.93
CA ARG A 379 7.97 -5.02 -10.67
C ARG A 379 6.80 -5.99 -10.79
N PHE A 380 5.87 -5.74 -11.70
CA PHE A 380 4.68 -6.55 -11.84
C PHE A 380 4.82 -7.47 -13.04
N SER A 381 4.69 -8.78 -12.81
CA SER A 381 4.71 -9.79 -13.88
C SER A 381 3.49 -9.68 -14.78
N GLN A 382 2.34 -9.26 -14.23
CA GLN A 382 1.07 -9.10 -14.94
C GLN A 382 0.57 -7.66 -14.80
N ALA A 383 0.97 -6.79 -15.72
CA ALA A 383 0.51 -5.41 -15.76
C ALA A 383 -0.11 -5.06 -17.12
N LYS A 384 -1.11 -4.18 -17.11
CA LYS A 384 -1.69 -3.57 -18.30
C LYS A 384 -1.60 -2.07 -18.21
N LEU A 385 -1.03 -1.48 -19.27
CA LEU A 385 -0.90 -0.05 -19.40
C LEU A 385 -2.11 0.53 -20.14
N LEU A 386 -2.69 1.59 -19.59
CA LEU A 386 -3.89 2.22 -20.12
C LEU A 386 -3.62 3.70 -20.37
N ASP A 387 -4.01 4.17 -21.56
CA ASP A 387 -4.05 5.59 -21.85
C ASP A 387 -5.36 6.20 -21.31
N GLN A 388 -5.25 7.31 -20.56
CA GLN A 388 -6.42 8.01 -20.01
C GLN A 388 -7.46 8.35 -21.08
N GLU A 389 -7.06 8.68 -22.31
CA GLU A 389 -8.02 9.07 -23.33
C GLU A 389 -8.81 7.90 -23.89
N ALA A 390 -8.24 6.70 -23.80
CA ALA A 390 -8.89 5.47 -24.21
C ALA A 390 -9.99 5.03 -23.22
N LEU A 391 -10.04 5.58 -21.99
CA LEU A 391 -11.01 5.21 -20.95
C LEU A 391 -12.48 5.61 -21.23
N SER A 392 -12.78 6.17 -22.39
CA SER A 392 -14.15 6.37 -22.90
C SER A 392 -14.53 5.38 -24.01
N SER A 393 -13.63 4.50 -24.42
CA SER A 393 -13.84 3.55 -25.51
C SER A 393 -14.30 2.19 -24.99
N ALA A 394 -15.39 1.67 -25.55
CA ALA A 394 -15.82 0.30 -25.26
C ALA A 394 -14.71 -0.72 -25.58
N ALA A 395 -13.96 -0.53 -26.67
CA ALA A 395 -12.86 -1.43 -27.04
C ALA A 395 -11.79 -1.53 -25.94
N THR A 396 -11.53 -0.44 -25.22
CA THR A 396 -10.58 -0.42 -24.10
C THR A 396 -11.09 -1.27 -22.94
N TYR A 397 -12.37 -1.15 -22.56
CA TYR A 397 -12.95 -1.99 -21.50
C TYR A 397 -13.07 -3.46 -21.91
N GLN A 398 -13.31 -3.76 -23.19
CA GLN A 398 -13.25 -5.14 -23.68
C GLN A 398 -11.82 -5.71 -23.60
N SER A 399 -10.81 -4.90 -23.88
CA SER A 399 -9.40 -5.28 -23.71
C SER A 399 -9.06 -5.51 -22.24
N ILE A 400 -9.58 -4.68 -21.33
CA ILE A 400 -9.40 -4.84 -19.89
C ILE A 400 -10.12 -6.10 -19.38
N ALA A 401 -11.38 -6.34 -19.77
CA ALA A 401 -12.12 -7.54 -19.42
C ALA A 401 -11.37 -8.82 -19.84
N ARG A 402 -10.82 -8.84 -21.06
CA ARG A 402 -9.98 -9.94 -21.54
C ARG A 402 -8.72 -10.13 -20.69
N PHE A 403 -8.01 -9.05 -20.37
CA PHE A 403 -6.83 -9.11 -19.51
C PHE A 403 -7.16 -9.60 -18.09
N LEU A 404 -8.29 -9.18 -17.55
CA LEU A 404 -8.81 -9.63 -16.26
C LEU A 404 -9.45 -11.03 -16.33
N GLY A 405 -9.68 -11.60 -17.52
CA GLY A 405 -10.24 -12.95 -17.67
C GLY A 405 -11.70 -13.06 -17.23
N VAL A 406 -12.46 -11.97 -17.34
CA VAL A 406 -13.92 -11.94 -17.13
C VAL A 406 -14.65 -11.89 -18.47
N ALA A 407 -15.97 -12.08 -18.43
CA ALA A 407 -16.81 -11.91 -19.60
C ALA A 407 -16.65 -10.50 -20.22
N PRO A 408 -16.89 -10.36 -21.54
CA PRO A 408 -16.95 -9.04 -22.14
C PRO A 408 -18.10 -8.22 -21.55
N PHE A 409 -17.92 -6.90 -21.50
CA PHE A 409 -19.02 -5.99 -21.15
C PHE A 409 -20.17 -6.13 -22.15
N GLY A 410 -21.41 -6.04 -21.66
CA GLY A 410 -22.61 -6.18 -22.48
C GLY A 410 -22.71 -5.14 -23.62
N PRO A 411 -23.40 -5.48 -24.72
CA PRO A 411 -23.64 -4.54 -25.80
C PRO A 411 -24.43 -3.32 -25.27
N GLY A 412 -23.97 -2.11 -25.62
CA GLY A 412 -24.62 -0.87 -25.18
C GLY A 412 -24.15 -0.33 -23.82
N GLN A 413 -23.25 -1.01 -23.12
CA GLN A 413 -22.63 -0.46 -21.91
C GLN A 413 -21.95 0.88 -22.23
N ARG A 414 -22.29 1.92 -21.45
CA ARG A 414 -21.70 3.26 -21.61
C ARG A 414 -20.59 3.46 -20.60
N PHE A 415 -19.45 3.91 -21.09
CA PHE A 415 -18.27 4.19 -20.27
C PHE A 415 -18.12 5.69 -20.09
N GLN A 416 -18.33 6.15 -18.87
CA GLN A 416 -18.32 7.59 -18.57
C GLN A 416 -16.94 8.01 -18.07
N ARG A 417 -16.62 9.28 -18.30
CA ARG A 417 -15.52 9.94 -17.60
C ARG A 417 -16.07 10.65 -16.37
N TYR A 418 -15.46 10.36 -15.25
CA TYR A 418 -15.75 10.93 -13.95
C TYR A 418 -14.60 11.86 -13.54
N ASN A 419 -14.92 12.88 -12.74
CA ASN A 419 -13.95 13.89 -12.28
C ASN A 419 -13.24 14.62 -13.43
N THR A 420 -13.90 14.74 -14.59
CA THR A 420 -13.39 15.53 -15.70
C THR A 420 -13.81 16.98 -15.56
N MET A 421 -12.87 17.80 -15.15
CA MET A 421 -13.00 19.24 -15.31
C MET A 421 -12.70 19.57 -16.77
N GLY A 422 -13.76 19.88 -17.53
CA GLY A 422 -13.65 20.62 -18.78
C GLY A 422 -13.42 22.10 -18.49
N LYS A 423 -12.86 22.84 -19.46
CA LYS A 423 -12.37 24.24 -19.37
C LYS A 423 -10.94 24.42 -18.84
N TYR A 424 -10.46 25.66 -18.95
CA TYR A 424 -9.18 26.15 -18.44
C TYR A 424 -9.12 26.00 -16.92
N ARG A 425 -8.22 25.13 -16.46
CA ARG A 425 -7.98 24.83 -15.04
C ARG A 425 -7.08 25.87 -14.40
N THR A 426 -6.06 26.24 -15.16
CA THR A 426 -5.13 27.32 -14.88
C THR A 426 -5.04 28.23 -16.11
N ASP A 427 -4.20 29.24 -16.06
CA ASP A 427 -3.81 30.07 -17.21
C ASP A 427 -2.85 29.36 -18.17
N LEU A 428 -2.41 28.12 -17.89
CA LEU A 428 -1.47 27.36 -18.70
C LEU A 428 -1.86 27.32 -20.19
N CYS A 429 -3.06 26.86 -20.50
CA CYS A 429 -3.50 26.68 -21.88
C CYS A 429 -3.82 28.01 -22.59
N ARG A 430 -3.72 29.16 -21.92
CA ARG A 430 -3.84 30.49 -22.53
C ARG A 430 -2.51 30.99 -23.10
N ASN A 431 -1.38 30.37 -22.73
CA ASN A 431 -0.04 30.80 -23.14
C ASN A 431 0.68 29.67 -23.90
N ALA A 432 0.58 29.67 -25.23
CA ALA A 432 1.20 28.66 -26.09
C ALA A 432 2.74 28.61 -25.96
N SER A 433 3.38 29.75 -25.68
CA SER A 433 4.83 29.82 -25.46
C SER A 433 5.24 29.17 -24.13
N LEU A 434 4.44 29.33 -23.07
CA LEU A 434 4.62 28.61 -21.80
C LEU A 434 4.44 27.10 -22.00
N VAL A 435 3.37 26.67 -22.67
CA VAL A 435 3.12 25.25 -22.98
C VAL A 435 4.30 24.62 -23.72
N ARG A 436 4.85 25.28 -24.76
CA ARG A 436 6.03 24.79 -25.50
C ARG A 436 7.28 24.68 -24.60
N ARG A 437 7.50 25.64 -23.70
CA ARG A 437 8.63 25.61 -22.75
C ARG A 437 8.51 24.43 -21.78
N LEU A 438 7.32 24.24 -21.18
CA LEU A 438 7.04 23.14 -20.26
C LEU A 438 7.11 21.78 -20.95
N HIS A 439 6.61 21.68 -22.18
CA HIS A 439 6.70 20.47 -22.98
C HIS A 439 8.16 20.07 -23.24
N ARG A 440 9.04 21.03 -23.58
CA ARG A 440 10.48 20.75 -23.71
C ARG A 440 11.09 20.25 -22.40
N ARG A 441 10.71 20.86 -21.27
CA ARG A 441 11.16 20.43 -19.93
C ARG A 441 10.67 19.02 -19.57
N LEU A 442 9.48 18.64 -20.00
CA LEU A 442 8.87 17.33 -19.77
C LEU A 442 9.21 16.28 -20.84
N LYS A 443 10.07 16.59 -21.84
CA LYS A 443 10.36 15.68 -22.96
C LYS A 443 10.76 14.29 -22.47
N HIS A 444 11.62 14.19 -21.45
CA HIS A 444 12.01 12.91 -20.87
C HIS A 444 10.82 12.11 -20.34
N ALA A 445 9.85 12.74 -19.68
CA ALA A 445 8.66 12.06 -19.19
C ALA A 445 7.80 11.51 -20.34
N PHE A 446 7.67 12.26 -21.44
CA PHE A 446 7.01 11.78 -22.66
C PHE A 446 7.76 10.58 -23.27
N ASP A 447 9.08 10.69 -23.42
CA ASP A 447 9.93 9.62 -23.97
C ASP A 447 9.80 8.33 -23.13
N VAL A 448 9.82 8.44 -21.80
CA VAL A 448 9.65 7.30 -20.87
C VAL A 448 8.27 6.68 -21.00
N GLN A 449 7.20 7.48 -21.07
CA GLN A 449 5.85 6.94 -21.28
C GLN A 449 5.75 6.21 -22.61
N GLU A 450 6.26 6.79 -23.70
CA GLU A 450 6.28 6.15 -25.01
C GLU A 450 7.04 4.82 -24.99
N GLN A 451 8.24 4.81 -24.40
CA GLN A 451 9.01 3.59 -24.21
C GLN A 451 8.21 2.54 -23.42
N LEU A 452 7.48 2.95 -22.39
CA LEU A 452 6.69 2.03 -21.59
C LEU A 452 5.54 1.40 -22.38
N PHE A 453 4.81 2.17 -23.20
CA PHE A 453 3.78 1.59 -24.09
C PHE A 453 4.38 0.55 -25.04
N ARG A 454 5.55 0.83 -25.63
CA ARG A 454 6.26 -0.14 -26.48
C ARG A 454 6.64 -1.41 -25.72
N LEU A 455 7.22 -1.28 -24.51
CA LEU A 455 7.59 -2.41 -23.66
C LEU A 455 6.37 -3.23 -23.22
N ALA A 456 5.23 -2.58 -23.01
CA ALA A 456 3.97 -3.23 -22.66
C ALA A 456 3.30 -3.93 -23.85
N GLY A 457 3.81 -3.76 -25.08
CA GLY A 457 3.15 -4.25 -26.29
C GLY A 457 1.82 -3.53 -26.57
N GLU A 458 1.60 -2.37 -25.96
CA GLU A 458 0.38 -1.57 -26.12
C GLU A 458 0.60 -0.50 -27.20
N PRO A 459 -0.45 -0.12 -27.96
CA PRO A 459 -0.31 0.89 -28.99
C PRO A 459 0.06 2.24 -28.38
N VAL A 460 1.13 2.87 -28.88
CA VAL A 460 1.54 4.20 -28.41
C VAL A 460 0.48 5.23 -28.79
N PRO A 461 -0.14 5.92 -27.80
CA PRO A 461 -1.12 6.97 -28.05
C PRO A 461 -0.57 8.04 -28.99
N GLU A 462 -1.38 8.49 -29.95
CA GLU A 462 -0.98 9.50 -30.95
C GLU A 462 -0.45 10.77 -30.29
N ARG A 463 -1.03 11.17 -29.16
CA ARG A 463 -0.59 12.34 -28.38
C ARG A 463 0.84 12.24 -27.84
N LEU A 464 1.27 11.02 -27.48
CA LEU A 464 2.65 10.79 -27.05
C LEU A 464 3.59 10.81 -28.25
N ARG A 465 3.18 10.29 -29.41
CA ARG A 465 3.98 10.32 -30.65
C ARG A 465 4.15 11.74 -31.20
N THR A 466 3.06 12.51 -31.19
CA THR A 466 3.01 13.86 -31.76
C THR A 466 3.38 14.95 -30.77
N HIS A 467 3.58 14.60 -29.49
CA HIS A 467 3.84 15.57 -28.44
C HIS A 467 2.75 16.67 -28.37
N GLN A 468 1.51 16.32 -28.71
CA GLN A 468 0.39 17.26 -28.69
C GLN A 468 -0.09 17.46 -27.24
N PRO A 469 0.00 18.68 -26.70
CA PRO A 469 -0.45 18.95 -25.34
C PRO A 469 -1.97 18.91 -25.28
N HIS A 470 -2.53 18.48 -24.15
CA HIS A 470 -3.97 18.52 -23.93
C HIS A 470 -4.61 19.91 -24.19
N CYS A 471 -3.84 21.00 -24.02
CA CYS A 471 -4.25 22.37 -24.32
C CYS A 471 -4.71 22.58 -25.77
N ALA A 472 -4.24 21.78 -26.73
CA ALA A 472 -4.68 21.85 -28.12
C ALA A 472 -6.18 21.54 -28.30
N ARG A 473 -6.81 20.86 -27.34
CA ARG A 473 -8.23 20.45 -27.39
C ARG A 473 -9.16 21.32 -26.54
N VAL A 474 -8.61 22.15 -25.64
CA VAL A 474 -9.40 22.87 -24.61
C VAL A 474 -10.33 23.93 -25.22
N ALA A 475 -10.10 24.35 -26.47
CA ALA A 475 -11.00 25.27 -27.18
C ALA A 475 -12.47 24.77 -27.24
N ASN A 476 -12.72 23.46 -27.08
CA ASN A 476 -14.05 22.86 -27.28
C ASN A 476 -14.64 22.11 -26.06
N ALA A 477 -14.04 22.16 -24.86
CA ALA A 477 -14.43 21.27 -23.74
C ALA A 477 -15.50 21.85 -22.78
N VAL A 478 -16.53 21.07 -22.45
CA VAL A 478 -17.60 21.40 -21.49
C VAL A 478 -17.27 20.89 -20.07
N PHE A 479 -17.59 21.67 -19.02
CA PHE A 479 -17.36 21.30 -17.61
C PHE A 479 -18.48 20.39 -17.07
N CYS A 480 -18.12 19.38 -16.26
CA CYS A 480 -19.07 18.53 -15.53
C CYS A 480 -18.63 18.36 -14.06
N PRO A 481 -19.49 18.67 -13.07
CA PRO A 481 -19.17 18.56 -11.66
C PRO A 481 -19.12 17.11 -11.14
N ILE A 482 -18.47 16.89 -9.99
CA ILE A 482 -18.11 15.58 -9.40
C ILE A 482 -19.30 14.62 -9.20
N HIS A 483 -20.51 15.17 -9.02
CA HIS A 483 -21.72 14.39 -8.71
C HIS A 483 -22.71 14.23 -9.86
N LYS A 484 -22.40 14.70 -11.08
CA LYS A 484 -23.30 14.55 -12.24
C LYS A 484 -22.54 14.01 -13.47
N PRO A 485 -23.07 12.98 -14.14
CA PRO A 485 -22.49 12.50 -15.39
C PRO A 485 -22.59 13.61 -16.45
N CYS A 486 -21.54 13.74 -17.29
CA CYS A 486 -21.62 14.62 -18.45
C CYS A 486 -22.75 14.16 -19.38
N ALA A 487 -23.64 15.07 -19.78
CA ALA A 487 -24.52 14.82 -20.90
C ALA A 487 -23.65 14.58 -22.16
N ASP A 488 -24.02 13.57 -22.95
CA ASP A 488 -23.30 13.15 -24.15
C ASP A 488 -22.94 14.37 -25.03
N GLU A 489 -21.65 14.53 -25.38
CA GLU A 489 -21.11 15.59 -26.26
C GLU A 489 -21.73 15.60 -27.68
N ARG A 490 -22.65 14.67 -27.98
CA ARG A 490 -23.34 14.57 -29.28
C ARG A 490 -24.59 15.43 -29.40
N LEU A 491 -25.13 15.99 -28.32
CA LEU A 491 -26.38 16.78 -28.39
C LEU A 491 -26.19 18.25 -28.81
N THR A 492 -24.96 18.76 -28.92
CA THR A 492 -24.69 20.15 -29.35
C THR A 492 -24.22 20.30 -30.80
N ARG A 493 -24.17 19.22 -31.61
CA ARG A 493 -23.91 19.30 -33.07
C ARG A 493 -25.16 19.12 -33.93
N GLY A 494 -26.33 19.49 -33.42
CA GLY A 494 -27.62 19.32 -34.09
C GLY A 494 -28.49 20.57 -34.05
N PHE A 495 -27.91 21.76 -34.21
CA PHE A 495 -28.67 23.01 -34.42
C PHE A 495 -27.83 24.00 -35.25
N GLU A 496 -27.44 23.59 -36.45
CA GLU A 496 -27.19 24.50 -37.57
C GLU A 496 -27.71 23.80 -38.84
N SER A 497 -29.00 23.99 -39.11
CA SER A 497 -29.67 23.80 -40.40
C SER A 497 -30.67 24.93 -40.55
#